data_AF-A0A1I0C1B7-F1
#
_entry.id   AF-A0A1I0C1B7-F1
#
_cell.length_a   1.000
_cell.length_b   1.000
_cell.length_c   1.000
_cell.angle_alpha   90.00
_cell.angle_beta   90.00
_cell.angle_gamma   90.00
#
_symmetry.space_group_name_H-M   'P 1'
#
loop_
_entity.id
_entity.type
_entity.pdbx_description
1 polymer ?
#
loop_
_entity_poly.entity_id
_entity_poly.type
_entity_poly.pdbx_seq_one_letter_code
_entity_poly.pdbx_strand_id
1 'polypeptide(L)'
;MMKTQSYEKVIDKDIVDVKRYLLDISESYWMQDIHDIVNKSMDIKIIKKKINKRKDLQLVIFSKIKKLIDKSVSLSEMENHLVFMNILLSSYYRLVLVYKYNLLNYIIDNGGFSIETYCLLRHLIKFNEKVIESFVDALANRLNLSMERYHYLTCYILLLEKNYKKAYLHLEYVIIDQEFERFLPALYNYSPRLYNKYLKKVDMPLNSILI
;
A
#
# COMPACT_ATOMS: atom_id res chain seq x y z
N MET A 1 -15.15 11.51 -6.91
CA MET A 1 -15.31 10.08 -6.55
C MET A 1 -14.05 9.34 -7.00
N MET A 2 -13.06 9.22 -6.11
CA MET A 2 -11.86 8.43 -6.40
C MET A 2 -12.23 6.96 -6.24
N LYS A 3 -12.15 6.20 -7.33
CA LYS A 3 -12.13 4.74 -7.27
C LYS A 3 -10.98 4.36 -6.34
N THR A 4 -11.26 3.83 -5.16
CA THR A 4 -10.31 3.14 -4.27
C THR A 4 -9.86 1.81 -4.91
N GLN A 5 -9.52 1.83 -6.21
CA GLN A 5 -8.85 0.80 -7.01
C GLN A 5 -7.32 1.03 -7.06
N SER A 6 -6.79 2.07 -6.36
CA SER A 6 -5.35 2.44 -6.40
C SER A 6 -4.45 1.26 -6.03
N TYR A 7 -4.78 0.58 -4.94
CA TYR A 7 -3.95 -0.48 -4.37
C TYR A 7 -3.67 -1.64 -5.36
N GLU A 8 -4.70 -2.23 -5.98
CA GLU A 8 -4.51 -3.36 -6.88
C GLU A 8 -3.83 -2.93 -8.21
N LYS A 9 -4.13 -1.72 -8.71
CA LYS A 9 -3.56 -1.22 -9.97
C LYS A 9 -2.10 -0.78 -9.88
N VAL A 10 -1.66 -0.37 -8.69
CA VAL A 10 -0.30 0.16 -8.51
C VAL A 10 0.73 -0.98 -8.32
N ILE A 11 0.31 -2.15 -7.83
CA ILE A 11 1.22 -3.28 -7.53
C ILE A 11 1.52 -4.16 -8.75
N ASP A 12 0.58 -4.31 -9.68
CA ASP A 12 0.74 -5.20 -10.83
C ASP A 12 1.45 -4.49 -11.98
N LYS A 13 2.77 -4.31 -11.83
CA LYS A 13 3.63 -3.73 -12.87
C LYS A 13 4.26 -4.82 -13.71
N ASP A 14 4.02 -4.76 -15.01
CA ASP A 14 4.67 -5.68 -15.95
C ASP A 14 6.09 -5.19 -16.33
N ILE A 15 6.79 -6.00 -17.11
CA ILE A 15 8.14 -5.63 -17.57
C ILE A 15 8.14 -4.38 -18.45
N VAL A 16 7.08 -4.15 -19.23
CA VAL A 16 6.97 -3.01 -20.14
C VAL A 16 6.87 -1.72 -19.32
N ASP A 17 6.06 -1.71 -18.27
CA ASP A 17 5.93 -0.61 -17.32
C ASP A 17 7.27 -0.29 -16.66
N VAL A 18 7.99 -1.31 -16.19
CA VAL A 18 9.31 -1.14 -15.56
C VAL A 18 10.33 -0.58 -16.53
N LYS A 19 10.32 -1.05 -17.78
CA LYS A 19 11.22 -0.56 -18.83
C LYS A 19 10.92 0.90 -19.18
N ARG A 20 9.64 1.25 -19.40
CA ARG A 20 9.22 2.63 -19.68
C ARG A 20 9.63 3.55 -18.54
N TYR A 21 9.30 3.19 -17.31
CA TYR A 21 9.67 3.99 -16.14
C TYR A 21 11.18 4.23 -16.04
N LEU A 22 12.01 3.21 -16.29
CA LEU A 22 13.47 3.37 -16.28
C LEU A 22 13.95 4.34 -17.37
N LEU A 23 13.37 4.26 -18.57
CA LEU A 23 13.68 5.18 -19.67
C LEU A 23 13.23 6.61 -19.34
N ASP A 24 12.05 6.77 -18.76
CA ASP A 24 11.47 8.07 -18.41
C ASP A 24 12.31 8.81 -17.37
N ILE A 25 12.86 8.09 -16.39
CA ILE A 25 13.73 8.70 -15.38
C ILE A 25 15.18 8.84 -15.87
N SER A 26 15.53 8.25 -17.02
CA SER A 26 16.90 8.23 -17.58
C SER A 26 17.31 9.55 -18.19
N GLU A 27 18.46 10.07 -17.76
CA GLU A 27 19.01 11.33 -18.22
C GLU A 27 20.56 11.27 -18.23
N SER A 28 21.22 12.20 -18.91
CA SER A 28 22.69 12.38 -18.82
C SER A 28 23.51 11.11 -19.17
N TYR A 29 24.70 10.96 -18.56
CA TYR A 29 25.73 9.97 -18.92
C TYR A 29 25.36 8.50 -18.67
N TRP A 30 24.29 8.21 -17.94
CA TRP A 30 23.86 6.85 -17.60
C TRP A 30 22.68 6.36 -18.45
N MET A 31 22.18 7.20 -19.37
CA MET A 31 21.14 6.84 -20.33
C MET A 31 21.52 5.59 -21.14
N GLN A 32 22.79 5.49 -21.56
CA GLN A 32 23.30 4.30 -22.27
C GLN A 32 23.24 3.03 -21.41
N ASP A 33 23.66 3.11 -20.14
CA ASP A 33 23.60 1.99 -19.19
C ASP A 33 22.16 1.49 -18.99
N ILE A 34 21.20 2.41 -18.92
CA ILE A 34 19.78 2.06 -18.81
C ILE A 34 19.25 1.45 -20.08
N HIS A 35 19.54 2.02 -21.25
CA HIS A 35 19.16 1.43 -22.54
C HIS A 35 19.67 0.00 -22.67
N ASP A 36 20.93 -0.23 -22.27
CA ASP A 36 21.52 -1.56 -22.26
C ASP A 36 20.79 -2.53 -21.34
N ILE A 37 20.43 -2.09 -20.13
CA ILE A 37 19.66 -2.90 -19.19
C ILE A 37 18.27 -3.20 -19.75
N VAL A 38 17.58 -2.19 -20.27
CA VAL A 38 16.21 -2.31 -20.81
C VAL A 38 16.18 -3.25 -22.01
N ASN A 39 17.12 -3.12 -22.95
CA ASN A 39 17.16 -3.91 -24.17
C ASN A 39 17.55 -5.37 -23.90
N LYS A 40 18.51 -5.61 -22.99
CA LYS A 40 19.04 -6.95 -22.70
C LYS A 40 18.27 -7.71 -21.62
N SER A 41 17.14 -7.21 -21.13
CA SER A 41 16.40 -7.84 -20.01
C SER A 41 15.03 -8.33 -20.45
N MET A 42 14.78 -9.62 -20.23
CA MET A 42 13.53 -10.31 -20.57
C MET A 42 12.56 -10.44 -19.39
N ASP A 43 13.01 -10.12 -18.18
CA ASP A 43 12.19 -10.13 -16.95
C ASP A 43 12.68 -9.03 -15.98
N ILE A 44 11.77 -8.55 -15.13
CA ILE A 44 11.99 -7.60 -14.03
C ILE A 44 13.10 -8.10 -13.09
N LYS A 45 13.19 -9.41 -12.83
CA LYS A 45 14.25 -9.99 -11.99
C LYS A 45 15.66 -9.72 -12.55
N ILE A 46 15.80 -9.76 -13.88
CA ILE A 46 17.08 -9.48 -14.55
C ILE A 46 17.44 -8.01 -14.42
N ILE A 47 16.47 -7.11 -14.64
CA ILE A 47 16.61 -5.66 -14.47
C ILE A 47 17.09 -5.36 -13.04
N LYS A 48 16.34 -5.86 -12.04
CA LYS A 48 16.68 -5.70 -10.62
C LYS A 48 18.08 -6.21 -10.33
N LYS A 49 18.45 -7.40 -10.80
CA LYS A 49 19.80 -7.97 -10.58
C LYS A 49 20.90 -7.12 -11.19
N LYS A 50 20.73 -6.59 -12.40
CA LYS A 50 21.73 -5.74 -13.07
C LYS A 50 21.90 -4.40 -12.33
N ILE A 51 20.79 -3.74 -11.96
CA ILE A 51 20.82 -2.49 -11.19
C ILE A 51 21.54 -2.69 -9.86
N ASN A 52 21.14 -3.69 -9.08
CA ASN A 52 21.65 -3.87 -7.72
C ASN A 52 23.08 -4.44 -7.65
N LYS A 53 23.65 -4.89 -8.78
CA LYS A 53 25.08 -5.26 -8.86
C LYS A 53 26.00 -4.04 -9.00
N ARG A 54 25.50 -2.92 -9.53
CA ARG A 54 26.26 -1.70 -9.79
C ARG A 54 25.90 -0.62 -8.78
N LYS A 55 26.78 -0.35 -7.82
CA LYS A 55 26.51 0.59 -6.70
C LYS A 55 26.28 2.02 -7.18
N ASP A 56 27.02 2.44 -8.19
CA ASP A 56 26.87 3.71 -8.89
C ASP A 56 25.46 3.86 -9.49
N LEU A 57 25.02 2.86 -10.25
CA LEU A 57 23.70 2.87 -10.89
C LEU A 57 22.58 2.78 -9.85
N GLN A 58 22.73 1.92 -8.84
CA GLN A 58 21.79 1.79 -7.73
C GLN A 58 21.59 3.13 -6.99
N LEU A 59 22.68 3.87 -6.73
CA LEU A 59 22.65 5.17 -6.07
C LEU A 59 21.95 6.23 -6.94
N VAL A 60 22.24 6.27 -8.23
CA VAL A 60 21.63 7.22 -9.17
C VAL A 60 20.12 6.99 -9.28
N ILE A 61 19.71 5.74 -9.52
CA ILE A 61 18.29 5.36 -9.60
C ILE A 61 17.58 5.69 -8.29
N PHE A 62 18.18 5.37 -7.14
CA PHE A 62 17.64 5.74 -5.83
C PHE A 62 17.44 7.26 -5.71
N SER A 63 18.45 8.05 -6.04
CA SER A 63 18.43 9.50 -5.91
C SER A 63 17.36 10.14 -6.82
N LYS A 64 17.18 9.61 -8.03
CA LYS A 64 16.16 10.07 -8.98
C LYS A 64 14.75 9.75 -8.49
N ILE A 65 14.48 8.51 -8.12
CA ILE A 65 13.16 8.12 -7.63
C ILE A 65 12.83 8.84 -6.32
N LYS A 66 13.80 8.97 -5.39
CA LYS A 66 13.63 9.77 -4.16
C LYS A 66 13.19 11.20 -4.49
N LYS A 67 13.86 11.87 -5.43
CA LYS A 67 13.51 13.24 -5.83
C LYS A 67 12.10 13.34 -6.42
N LEU A 68 11.63 12.31 -7.14
CA LEU A 68 10.27 12.25 -7.68
C LEU A 68 9.23 12.07 -6.56
N ILE A 69 9.49 11.17 -5.61
CA ILE A 69 8.65 10.97 -4.42
C ILE A 69 8.57 12.27 -3.59
N ASP A 70 9.70 12.91 -3.31
CA ASP A 70 9.76 14.15 -2.52
C ASP A 70 9.05 15.33 -3.19
N LYS A 71 8.88 15.29 -4.52
CA LYS A 71 8.20 16.33 -5.32
C LYS A 71 6.77 15.98 -5.70
N SER A 72 6.30 14.79 -5.35
CA SER A 72 4.97 14.32 -5.72
C SER A 72 3.91 15.24 -5.10
N VAL A 73 2.94 15.65 -5.90
CA VAL A 73 1.86 16.56 -5.47
C VAL A 73 0.70 15.77 -4.88
N SER A 74 0.57 14.49 -5.23
CA SER A 74 -0.49 13.60 -4.75
C SER A 74 0.05 12.32 -4.13
N LEU A 75 -0.72 11.72 -3.21
CA LEU A 75 -0.40 10.42 -2.63
C LEU A 75 -0.32 9.31 -3.68
N SER A 76 -1.13 9.37 -4.74
CA SER A 76 -1.12 8.37 -5.83
C SER A 76 0.17 8.44 -6.66
N GLU A 77 0.63 9.65 -6.97
CA GLU A 77 1.93 9.87 -7.64
C GLU A 77 3.08 9.36 -6.78
N MET A 78 3.05 9.70 -5.49
CA MET A 78 4.03 9.23 -4.51
C MET A 78 4.05 7.70 -4.42
N GLU A 79 2.87 7.06 -4.36
CA GLU A 79 2.69 5.61 -4.32
C GLU A 79 3.32 4.95 -5.56
N ASN A 80 3.05 5.48 -6.75
CA ASN A 80 3.56 4.96 -8.00
C ASN A 80 5.10 4.94 -8.03
N HIS A 81 5.74 6.06 -7.68
CA HIS A 81 7.21 6.13 -7.62
C HIS A 81 7.79 5.19 -6.55
N LEU A 82 7.14 5.07 -5.40
CA LEU A 82 7.56 4.18 -4.33
C LEU A 82 7.47 2.69 -4.74
N VAL A 83 6.45 2.30 -5.51
CA VAL A 83 6.38 0.94 -6.07
C VAL A 83 7.53 0.66 -7.01
N PHE A 84 7.85 1.58 -7.93
CA PHE A 84 9.02 1.39 -8.78
C PHE A 84 10.33 1.34 -7.99
N MET A 85 10.46 2.12 -6.90
CA MET A 85 11.59 2.00 -5.98
C MET A 85 11.71 0.58 -5.42
N ASN A 86 10.60 -0.03 -4.99
CA ASN A 86 10.55 -1.38 -4.43
C ASN A 86 10.85 -2.47 -5.46
N ILE A 87 10.40 -2.29 -6.68
CA ILE A 87 10.68 -3.20 -7.79
C ILE A 87 12.16 -3.18 -8.12
N LEU A 88 12.71 -1.98 -8.35
CA LEU A 88 14.04 -1.79 -8.92
C LEU A 88 15.17 -1.97 -7.91
N LEU A 89 14.99 -1.55 -6.65
CA LEU A 89 16.04 -1.55 -5.64
C LEU A 89 15.93 -2.73 -4.67
N SER A 90 17.08 -3.14 -4.15
CA SER A 90 17.18 -4.16 -3.11
C SER A 90 16.55 -3.65 -1.82
N SER A 91 15.74 -4.50 -1.19
CA SER A 91 15.15 -4.23 0.14
C SER A 91 16.22 -4.09 1.24
N TYR A 92 17.43 -4.58 0.99
CA TYR A 92 18.56 -4.48 1.93
C TYR A 92 19.45 -3.26 1.66
N TYR A 93 19.12 -2.43 0.67
CA TYR A 93 19.90 -1.24 0.38
C TYR A 93 19.68 -0.18 1.47
N ARG A 94 20.74 0.15 2.22
CA ARG A 94 20.68 1.02 3.41
C ARG A 94 20.00 2.36 3.14
N LEU A 95 20.26 3.00 2.00
CA LEU A 95 19.65 4.31 1.69
C LEU A 95 18.12 4.20 1.51
N VAL A 96 17.64 3.12 0.90
CA VAL A 96 16.20 2.85 0.77
C VAL A 96 15.57 2.60 2.14
N LEU A 97 16.22 1.81 3.00
CA LEU A 97 15.71 1.53 4.35
C LEU A 97 15.55 2.81 5.18
N VAL A 98 16.60 3.64 5.23
CA VAL A 98 16.57 4.91 5.98
C VAL A 98 15.53 5.86 5.39
N TYR A 99 15.47 5.98 4.07
CA TYR A 99 14.52 6.87 3.42
C TYR A 99 13.07 6.45 3.68
N LYS A 100 12.75 5.16 3.53
CA LYS A 100 11.39 4.65 3.80
C LYS A 100 10.95 4.88 5.24
N TYR A 101 11.84 4.68 6.19
CA TYR A 101 11.54 4.94 7.60
C TYR A 101 11.22 6.42 7.85
N ASN A 102 12.02 7.33 7.29
CA ASN A 102 11.79 8.77 7.42
C ASN A 102 10.48 9.19 6.73
N LEU A 103 10.24 8.66 5.52
CA LEU A 103 9.03 8.93 4.75
C LEU A 103 7.77 8.44 5.47
N LEU A 104 7.83 7.26 6.09
CA LEU A 104 6.73 6.70 6.89
C LEU A 104 6.34 7.65 8.02
N ASN A 105 7.32 8.12 8.80
CA ASN A 105 7.05 9.05 9.89
C ASN A 105 6.52 10.38 9.36
N TYR A 106 7.10 10.91 8.29
CA TYR A 106 6.63 12.14 7.65
C TYR A 106 5.16 12.06 7.21
N ILE A 107 4.75 10.95 6.58
CA ILE A 107 3.35 10.76 6.14
C ILE A 107 2.42 10.69 7.35
N ILE A 108 2.79 9.96 8.40
CA ILE A 108 1.96 9.83 9.60
C ILE A 108 1.80 11.18 10.30
N ASP A 109 2.90 11.93 10.46
CA ASP A 109 2.91 13.18 11.22
C ASP A 109 2.17 14.32 10.50
N ASN A 110 2.18 14.33 9.15
CA ASN A 110 1.55 15.41 8.37
C ASN A 110 0.20 15.02 7.74
N GLY A 111 0.01 13.76 7.39
CA GLY A 111 -1.19 13.25 6.70
C GLY A 111 -2.16 12.48 7.60
N GLY A 112 -1.74 12.09 8.80
CA GLY A 112 -2.53 11.25 9.71
C GLY A 112 -2.78 9.85 9.14
N PHE A 113 -3.85 9.20 9.63
CA PHE A 113 -4.20 7.84 9.23
C PHE A 113 -5.60 7.77 8.60
N SER A 114 -5.61 7.39 7.32
CA SER A 114 -6.77 7.13 6.47
C SER A 114 -6.48 5.92 5.57
N ILE A 115 -7.46 5.52 4.75
CA ILE A 115 -7.27 4.44 3.77
C ILE A 115 -6.26 4.83 2.69
N GLU A 116 -6.29 6.09 2.24
CA GLU A 116 -5.35 6.62 1.25
C GLU A 116 -3.92 6.62 1.80
N THR A 117 -3.71 7.09 3.04
CA THR A 117 -2.38 7.05 3.64
C THR A 117 -1.95 5.61 3.92
N TYR A 118 -2.87 4.72 4.30
CA TYR A 118 -2.59 3.29 4.44
C TYR A 118 -2.05 2.67 3.13
N CYS A 119 -2.67 2.93 1.98
CA CYS A 119 -2.22 2.39 0.70
C CYS A 119 -0.74 2.73 0.43
N LEU A 120 -0.33 3.96 0.76
CA LEU A 120 1.06 4.39 0.63
C LEU A 120 1.99 3.76 1.69
N LEU A 121 1.59 3.82 2.96
CA LEU A 121 2.32 3.21 4.09
C LEU A 121 2.58 1.72 3.85
N ARG A 122 1.68 1.08 3.09
CA ARG A 122 1.80 -0.33 2.75
C ARG A 122 3.10 -0.68 2.02
N HIS A 123 3.59 0.23 1.20
CA HIS A 123 4.81 0.02 0.41
C HIS A 123 6.09 0.34 1.18
N LEU A 124 5.97 0.92 2.38
CA LEU A 124 7.09 1.31 3.23
C LEU A 124 7.48 0.24 4.23
N ILE A 125 6.56 -0.64 4.62
CA ILE A 125 6.81 -1.71 5.60
C ILE A 125 6.69 -3.10 4.96
N LYS A 126 7.28 -4.11 5.62
CA LYS A 126 7.20 -5.51 5.18
C LYS A 126 5.93 -6.13 5.75
N PHE A 127 4.93 -6.40 4.90
CA PHE A 127 3.64 -6.91 5.33
C PHE A 127 3.61 -8.42 5.56
N ASN A 128 2.94 -8.80 6.65
CA ASN A 128 2.32 -10.10 6.85
C ASN A 128 1.05 -9.92 7.72
N GLU A 129 0.19 -10.93 7.82
CA GLU A 129 -1.09 -10.82 8.53
C GLU A 129 -0.98 -10.42 10.00
N LYS A 130 0.06 -10.85 10.71
CA LYS A 130 0.29 -10.49 12.12
C LYS A 130 0.74 -9.03 12.26
N VAL A 131 1.43 -8.51 11.25
CA VAL A 131 1.93 -7.13 11.23
C VAL A 131 0.79 -6.12 11.02
N ILE A 132 -0.26 -6.45 10.25
CA ILE A 132 -1.35 -5.49 9.93
C ILE A 132 -2.03 -4.97 11.20
N GLU A 133 -2.52 -5.86 12.06
CA GLU A 133 -3.22 -5.46 13.29
C GLU A 133 -2.30 -4.68 14.22
N SER A 134 -1.11 -5.22 14.51
CA SER A 134 -0.14 -4.53 15.37
C SER A 134 0.26 -3.15 14.84
N PHE A 135 0.27 -2.98 13.51
CA PHE A 135 0.57 -1.72 12.85
C PHE A 135 -0.59 -0.74 13.01
N VAL A 136 -1.84 -1.18 12.76
CA VAL A 136 -3.03 -0.34 12.93
C VAL A 136 -3.19 0.07 14.39
N ASP A 137 -2.97 -0.85 15.34
CA ASP A 137 -2.99 -0.55 16.78
C ASP A 137 -1.94 0.50 17.17
N ALA A 138 -0.71 0.34 16.68
CA ALA A 138 0.36 1.29 16.96
C ALA A 138 0.04 2.69 16.42
N LEU A 139 -0.54 2.79 15.22
CA LEU A 139 -0.96 4.06 14.64
C LEU A 139 -2.17 4.65 15.36
N ALA A 140 -3.13 3.82 15.75
CA ALA A 140 -4.31 4.24 16.48
C ALA A 140 -3.94 4.87 17.82
N ASN A 141 -3.01 4.24 18.54
CA ASN A 141 -2.44 4.76 19.78
C ASN A 141 -1.63 6.04 19.54
N ARG A 142 -0.74 6.06 18.54
CA ARG A 142 0.09 7.25 18.22
C ARG A 142 -0.76 8.47 17.88
N LEU A 143 -1.90 8.27 17.22
CA LEU A 143 -2.77 9.33 16.72
C LEU A 143 -4.03 9.56 17.56
N ASN A 144 -4.17 8.84 18.70
CA ASN A 144 -5.34 8.90 19.58
C ASN A 144 -6.68 8.77 18.82
N LEU A 145 -6.80 7.74 17.98
CA LEU A 145 -8.03 7.51 17.21
C LEU A 145 -9.20 7.12 18.13
N SER A 146 -10.42 7.56 17.78
CA SER A 146 -11.63 7.07 18.44
C SER A 146 -11.83 5.58 18.16
N MET A 147 -12.54 4.87 19.05
CA MET A 147 -12.86 3.45 18.85
C MET A 147 -13.60 3.21 17.53
N GLU A 148 -14.56 4.07 17.19
CA GLU A 148 -15.29 3.99 15.91
C GLU A 148 -14.34 4.09 14.71
N ARG A 149 -13.46 5.10 14.69
CA ARG A 149 -12.50 5.30 13.60
C ARG A 149 -11.48 4.18 13.52
N TYR A 150 -11.06 3.64 14.66
CA TYR A 150 -10.20 2.46 14.73
C TYR A 150 -10.88 1.25 14.07
N HIS A 151 -12.10 0.89 14.47
CA HIS A 151 -12.81 -0.26 13.91
C HIS A 151 -13.09 -0.08 12.41
N TYR A 152 -13.50 1.12 11.98
CA TYR A 152 -13.73 1.45 10.58
C TYR A 152 -12.46 1.22 9.74
N LEU A 153 -11.34 1.87 10.09
CA LEU A 153 -10.09 1.77 9.34
C LEU A 153 -9.54 0.34 9.35
N THR A 154 -9.58 -0.33 10.51
CA THR A 154 -9.09 -1.70 10.64
C THR A 154 -9.89 -2.66 9.77
N CYS A 155 -11.22 -2.56 9.81
CA CYS A 155 -12.09 -3.40 9.00
C CYS A 155 -11.80 -3.21 7.51
N TYR A 156 -11.75 -1.95 7.05
CA TYR A 156 -11.49 -1.63 5.65
C TYR A 156 -10.12 -2.15 5.19
N ILE A 157 -9.08 -1.95 6.00
CA ILE A 157 -7.73 -2.44 5.72
C ILE A 157 -7.70 -3.96 5.63
N LEU A 158 -8.36 -4.67 6.55
CA LEU A 158 -8.44 -6.13 6.50
C LEU A 158 -9.19 -6.63 5.26
N LEU A 159 -10.21 -5.91 4.80
CA LEU A 159 -10.93 -6.21 3.56
C LEU A 159 -10.03 -6.00 2.33
N LEU A 160 -9.27 -4.90 2.28
CA LEU A 160 -8.28 -4.63 1.22
C LEU A 160 -7.21 -5.73 1.14
N GLU A 161 -6.74 -6.19 2.29
CA GLU A 161 -5.74 -7.27 2.41
C GLU A 161 -6.36 -8.68 2.30
N LYS A 162 -7.66 -8.78 1.98
CA LYS A 162 -8.40 -10.04 1.78
C LYS A 162 -8.40 -10.94 3.03
N ASN A 163 -8.22 -10.36 4.22
CA ASN A 163 -8.32 -11.04 5.51
C ASN A 163 -9.75 -11.01 6.06
N TYR A 164 -10.67 -11.65 5.33
CA TYR A 164 -12.10 -11.61 5.61
C TYR A 164 -12.46 -12.16 6.99
N LYS A 165 -11.74 -13.19 7.46
CA LYS A 165 -11.97 -13.80 8.79
C LYS A 165 -11.92 -12.76 9.90
N LYS A 166 -10.88 -11.91 9.88
CA LYS A 166 -10.66 -10.87 10.88
C LYS A 166 -11.53 -9.66 10.60
N ALA A 167 -11.77 -9.32 9.34
CA ALA A 167 -12.68 -8.23 8.97
C ALA A 167 -14.08 -8.41 9.61
N TYR A 168 -14.61 -9.63 9.64
CA TYR A 168 -15.88 -9.95 10.31
C TYR A 168 -15.91 -9.60 11.80
N LEU A 169 -14.77 -9.59 12.51
CA LEU A 169 -14.70 -9.20 13.92
C LEU A 169 -14.90 -7.69 14.11
N HIS A 170 -14.51 -6.88 13.12
CA HIS A 170 -14.66 -5.43 13.16
C HIS A 170 -15.98 -4.97 12.53
N LEU A 171 -16.57 -5.73 11.60
CA LEU A 171 -17.86 -5.39 10.97
C LEU A 171 -18.99 -5.19 11.98
N GLU A 172 -18.91 -5.81 13.16
CA GLU A 172 -19.91 -5.62 14.23
C GLU A 172 -19.93 -4.21 14.82
N TYR A 173 -18.87 -3.42 14.59
CA TYR A 173 -18.66 -2.08 15.15
C TYR A 173 -18.68 -0.99 14.06
N VAL A 174 -18.98 -1.36 12.81
CA VAL A 174 -18.87 -0.46 11.65
C VAL A 174 -20.21 -0.39 10.93
N ILE A 175 -20.65 0.83 10.63
CA ILE A 175 -21.78 1.08 9.73
C ILE A 175 -21.28 0.90 8.30
N ILE A 176 -21.93 0.03 7.52
CA ILE A 176 -21.61 -0.11 6.09
C ILE A 176 -22.05 1.16 5.37
N ASP A 177 -21.08 1.80 4.75
CA ASP A 177 -21.29 2.86 3.78
C ASP A 177 -21.04 2.37 2.35
N GLN A 178 -21.17 3.27 1.38
CA GLN A 178 -20.95 3.00 -0.04
C GLN A 178 -19.56 2.43 -0.34
N GLU A 179 -18.54 2.77 0.46
CA GLU A 179 -17.18 2.26 0.24
C GLU A 179 -17.04 0.79 0.67
N PHE A 180 -17.83 0.35 1.65
CA PHE A 180 -17.86 -1.05 2.10
C PHE A 180 -18.67 -1.98 1.17
N GLU A 181 -19.69 -1.45 0.48
CA GLU A 181 -20.58 -2.24 -0.39
C GLU A 181 -19.83 -3.09 -1.42
N ARG A 182 -18.72 -2.57 -1.96
CA ARG A 182 -17.87 -3.25 -2.94
C ARG A 182 -17.27 -4.57 -2.44
N PHE A 183 -17.16 -4.74 -1.12
CA PHE A 183 -16.60 -5.95 -0.51
C PHE A 183 -17.66 -7.00 -0.19
N LEU A 184 -18.97 -6.68 -0.29
CA LEU A 184 -20.04 -7.60 0.06
C LEU A 184 -20.02 -8.91 -0.74
N PRO A 185 -19.80 -8.90 -2.07
CA PRO A 185 -19.70 -10.16 -2.82
C PRO A 185 -18.53 -11.02 -2.34
N ALA A 186 -17.38 -10.42 -2.03
CA ALA A 186 -16.21 -11.13 -1.55
C ALA A 186 -16.41 -11.71 -0.14
N LEU A 187 -17.07 -10.96 0.74
CA LEU A 187 -17.45 -11.40 2.08
C LEU A 187 -18.41 -12.59 2.06
N TYR A 188 -19.43 -12.54 1.20
CA TYR A 188 -20.36 -13.65 0.99
C TYR A 188 -19.64 -14.88 0.45
N ASN A 189 -18.82 -14.71 -0.60
CA ASN A 189 -18.06 -15.81 -1.20
C ASN A 189 -17.07 -16.45 -0.23
N TYR A 190 -16.48 -15.67 0.68
CA TYR A 190 -15.61 -16.20 1.72
C TYR A 190 -16.37 -17.10 2.71
N SER A 191 -17.54 -16.65 3.21
CA SER A 191 -18.37 -17.46 4.10
C SER A 191 -19.82 -16.96 4.15
N PRO A 192 -20.75 -17.64 3.44
CA PRO A 192 -22.18 -17.30 3.49
C PRO A 192 -22.76 -17.37 4.91
N ARG A 193 -22.24 -18.28 5.74
CA ARG A 193 -22.65 -18.42 7.14
C ARG A 193 -22.30 -17.19 7.98
N LEU A 194 -21.08 -16.67 7.86
CA LEU A 194 -20.66 -15.47 8.60
C LEU A 194 -21.38 -14.23 8.07
N TYR A 195 -21.54 -14.14 6.74
CA TYR A 195 -22.28 -13.07 6.09
C TYR A 195 -23.73 -12.99 6.59
N ASN A 196 -24.45 -14.12 6.63
CA ASN A 196 -25.83 -14.17 7.13
C ASN A 196 -25.92 -13.87 8.63
N LYS A 197 -24.92 -14.25 9.43
CA LYS A 197 -24.86 -13.89 10.86
C LYS A 197 -24.71 -12.38 11.03
N TYR A 198 -23.88 -11.75 10.20
CA TYR A 198 -23.69 -10.31 10.17
C TYR A 198 -25.00 -9.58 9.78
N LEU A 199 -25.64 -9.95 8.67
CA LEU A 199 -26.89 -9.32 8.22
C LEU A 199 -27.99 -9.33 9.28
N LYS A 200 -28.20 -10.48 9.94
CA LYS A 200 -29.18 -10.62 11.02
C LYS A 200 -28.92 -9.71 12.22
N LYS A 201 -27.68 -9.25 12.44
CA LYS A 201 -27.33 -8.28 13.48
C LYS A 201 -27.59 -6.84 13.03
N VAL A 202 -27.36 -6.52 11.76
CA VAL A 202 -27.61 -5.18 11.19
C VAL A 202 -29.10 -4.86 11.15
N ASP A 203 -29.94 -5.86 10.87
CA ASP A 203 -31.41 -5.74 10.88
C ASP A 203 -32.01 -5.64 12.30
N MET A 204 -31.19 -5.66 13.37
CA MET A 204 -31.69 -5.38 14.73
C MET A 204 -31.81 -3.87 14.95
N PRO A 205 -32.99 -3.36 15.37
CA PRO A 205 -33.13 -1.95 15.70
C PRO A 205 -32.17 -1.59 16.85
N LEU A 206 -31.45 -0.47 16.69
CA LEU A 206 -30.44 0.08 17.61
C LEU A 206 -30.86 0.16 19.10
N ASN A 207 -32.15 0.02 19.41
CA ASN A 207 -32.70 0.04 20.77
C ASN A 207 -32.48 -1.26 21.57
N SER A 208 -31.90 -2.32 21.01
CA SER A 208 -31.68 -3.59 21.73
C SER A 208 -30.27 -3.81 22.28
N ILE A 209 -29.36 -2.83 22.16
CA ILE A 209 -27.95 -2.96 22.60
C ILE A 209 -27.67 -2.21 23.92
N LEU A 210 -28.65 -1.52 24.49
CA LEU A 210 -28.55 -0.95 25.85
C LEU A 210 -29.39 -1.78 26.83
N ILE A 211 -28.74 -2.80 27.43
CA ILE A 211 -29.07 -3.32 28.77
C ILE A 211 -27.77 -3.43 29.55
#